data_AF-A0A975BW80-F1
#
_entry.id   AF-A0A975BW80-F1
#
_cell.length_a   1.000
_cell.length_b   1.000
_cell.length_c   1.000
_cell.angle_alpha   90.00
_cell.angle_beta   90.00
_cell.angle_gamma   90.00
#
_symmetry.space_group_name_H-M   'P 1'
#
loop_
_entity.id
_entity.type
_entity.pdbx_description
1 polymer ?
#
loop_
_entity_poly.entity_id
_entity_poly.type
_entity_poly.pdbx_seq_one_letter_code
_entity_poly.pdbx_strand_id
1 'polypeptide(L)'
;MEKLIKNIRPYINGLINLPVSLAWKGYGSQIYLEIGRLTPLENVRQHHENGEACISADWDWRIEKDKKILFGSSNSGPQIDRGLNEGSLIESISISGEVPELEMIFTGNLRLKSMVMLTGDPECG
;
A
#
# COMPACT_ATOMS: atom_id res chain seq x y z
N MET A 1 -10.89 1.46 15.81
CA MET A 1 -10.14 2.14 14.72
C MET A 1 -9.61 3.51 15.14
N GLU A 2 -10.42 4.38 15.75
CA GLU A 2 -10.04 5.76 16.10
C GLU A 2 -8.76 5.91 16.94
N LYS A 3 -8.56 5.06 17.96
CA LYS A 3 -7.34 5.07 18.79
C LYS A 3 -6.07 4.74 18.00
N LEU A 4 -6.16 3.84 17.01
CA LEU A 4 -5.04 3.48 16.13
C LEU A 4 -4.72 4.64 15.19
N ILE A 5 -5.73 5.24 14.56
CA ILE A 5 -5.58 6.42 13.69
C ILE A 5 -4.94 7.58 14.46
N LYS A 6 -5.37 7.82 15.70
CA LYS A 6 -4.80 8.88 16.53
C LYS A 6 -3.30 8.67 16.81
N ASN A 7 -2.89 7.43 17.03
CA ASN A 7 -1.50 7.10 17.35
C ASN A 7 -0.57 7.17 16.12
N ILE A 8 -1.06 6.82 14.92
CA ILE A 8 -0.25 6.83 13.70
C ILE A 8 -0.20 8.22 13.02
N ARG A 9 -1.14 9.12 13.35
CA ARG A 9 -1.28 10.46 12.75
C ARG A 9 0.01 11.29 12.70
N PRO A 10 0.82 11.38 13.77
CA PRO A 10 2.06 12.15 13.73
C PRO A 10 3.06 11.61 12.69
N TYR A 11 3.13 10.29 12.52
CA TYR A 11 4.03 9.65 11.57
C TYR A 11 3.60 9.92 10.14
N ILE A 12 2.31 9.74 9.81
CA ILE A 12 1.81 9.99 8.44
C ILE A 12 1.83 11.48 8.07
N ASN A 13 1.61 12.38 9.03
CA ASN A 13 1.68 13.82 8.77
C ASN A 13 3.11 14.26 8.39
N GLY A 14 4.13 13.59 8.91
CA GLY A 14 5.52 13.85 8.56
C GLY A 14 5.89 13.43 7.13
N LEU A 15 5.04 12.64 6.46
CA LEU A 15 5.27 12.17 5.09
C LEU A 15 4.66 13.11 4.04
N ILE A 16 3.79 14.05 4.44
CA ILE A 16 3.15 14.99 3.52
C ILE A 16 4.20 15.91 2.88
N ASN A 17 4.06 16.14 1.58
CA ASN A 17 5.02 16.85 0.72
C ASN A 17 6.38 16.17 0.53
N LEU A 18 6.59 14.95 1.05
CA LEU A 18 7.75 14.16 0.68
C LEU A 18 7.48 13.42 -0.64
N PRO A 19 8.51 13.25 -1.49
CA PRO A 19 8.38 12.45 -2.70
C PRO A 19 8.37 10.96 -2.37
N VAL A 20 7.64 10.18 -3.17
CA VAL A 20 7.97 8.76 -3.35
C VAL A 20 9.21 8.69 -4.23
N SER A 21 10.33 8.31 -3.66
CA SER A 21 11.64 8.37 -4.33
C SER A 21 12.04 7.06 -5.00
N LEU A 22 11.55 5.93 -4.49
CA LEU A 22 11.75 4.62 -5.11
C LEU A 22 10.54 3.74 -4.84
N ALA A 23 10.00 3.11 -5.88
CA ALA A 23 8.92 2.15 -5.76
C ALA A 23 9.39 0.79 -6.29
N TRP A 24 9.28 -0.27 -5.49
CA TRP A 24 9.83 -1.57 -5.86
C TRP A 24 8.97 -2.74 -5.37
N LYS A 25 9.10 -3.86 -6.08
CA LYS A 25 8.31 -5.07 -5.85
C LYS A 25 9.06 -6.03 -4.93
N GLY A 26 8.38 -6.45 -3.86
CA GLY A 26 8.82 -7.52 -2.98
C GLY A 26 8.44 -8.91 -3.48
N TYR A 27 8.37 -9.85 -2.55
CA TYR A 27 7.91 -11.20 -2.85
C TYR A 27 6.37 -11.24 -3.02
N GLY A 28 5.87 -12.01 -3.99
CA GLY A 28 4.43 -12.16 -4.23
C GLY A 28 3.77 -10.87 -4.74
N SER A 29 2.76 -10.39 -4.01
CA SER A 29 2.04 -9.13 -4.25
C SER A 29 2.67 -7.93 -3.56
N GLN A 30 3.69 -8.13 -2.74
CA GLN A 30 4.23 -7.08 -1.89
C GLN A 30 4.84 -5.94 -2.69
N ILE A 31 4.58 -4.71 -2.26
CA ILE A 31 5.22 -3.50 -2.78
C ILE A 31 5.78 -2.65 -1.64
N TYR A 32 6.78 -1.85 -1.99
CA TYR A 32 7.46 -0.91 -1.11
C TYR A 32 7.58 0.44 -1.79
N LEU A 33 7.28 1.49 -1.04
CA LEU A 33 7.42 2.89 -1.43
C LEU A 33 8.41 3.55 -0.47
N GLU A 34 9.63 3.79 -0.94
CA GLU A 34 10.63 4.57 -0.24
C GLU A 34 10.32 6.06 -0.41
N ILE A 35 10.24 6.78 0.70
CA ILE A 35 9.76 8.16 0.76
C ILE A 35 10.88 9.07 1.23
N GLY A 36 10.97 10.26 0.63
CA GLY A 36 11.96 11.25 1.01
C GLY A 36 13.34 10.92 0.47
N ARG A 37 14.40 11.39 1.13
CA ARG A 37 15.76 11.21 0.61
C ARG A 37 16.21 9.73 0.67
N LEU A 38 16.75 9.22 -0.44
CA LEU A 38 17.36 7.90 -0.48
C LEU A 38 18.74 7.91 0.20
N THR A 39 18.98 6.91 1.03
CA THR A 39 20.26 6.62 1.68
C THR A 39 21.01 5.59 0.82
N PRO A 40 22.29 5.85 0.47
CA PRO A 40 23.09 4.92 -0.30
C PRO A 40 23.18 3.54 0.35
N LEU A 41 23.30 2.51 -0.48
CA LEU A 41 23.49 1.13 -0.04
C LEU A 41 24.75 1.00 0.83
N GLU A 42 24.58 0.62 2.10
CA GLU A 42 25.72 0.39 3.00
C GLU A 42 26.34 -1.00 2.80
N ASN A 43 25.60 -1.95 2.22
CA ASN A 43 26.04 -3.33 2.04
C ASN A 43 25.65 -3.91 0.68
N VAL A 44 26.53 -4.71 0.08
CA VAL A 44 26.34 -5.39 -1.23
C VAL A 44 25.15 -6.37 -1.25
N ARG A 45 24.62 -6.76 -0.08
CA ARG A 45 23.44 -7.63 0.04
C ARG A 45 22.11 -6.88 -0.08
N GLN A 46 22.11 -5.56 0.13
CA GLN A 46 20.92 -4.75 -0.09
C GLN A 46 20.80 -4.45 -1.59
N HIS A 47 19.62 -4.70 -2.14
CA HIS A 47 19.38 -4.55 -3.57
C HIS A 47 18.78 -3.18 -3.92
N HIS A 48 18.19 -2.48 -2.94
CA HIS A 48 17.50 -1.21 -3.09
C HIS A 48 17.89 -0.22 -1.99
N GLU A 49 17.99 1.06 -2.33
CA GLU A 49 18.24 2.15 -1.38
C GLU A 49 17.04 2.34 -0.45
N ASN A 50 17.28 2.89 0.75
CA ASN A 50 16.22 3.14 1.73
C ASN A 50 15.86 4.63 1.77
N GLY A 51 14.58 4.95 1.80
CA GLY A 51 14.10 6.31 2.05
C GLY A 51 14.21 6.72 3.52
N GLU A 52 13.80 7.95 3.82
CA GLU A 52 13.59 8.44 5.19
C GLU A 52 12.44 7.70 5.89
N ALA A 53 11.49 7.21 5.10
CA ALA A 53 10.42 6.32 5.51
C ALA A 53 10.08 5.32 4.40
N CYS A 54 9.45 4.21 4.77
CA CYS A 54 8.97 3.22 3.83
C CYS A 54 7.51 2.87 4.14
N ILE A 55 6.64 2.90 3.13
CA ILE A 55 5.31 2.31 3.20
C ILE A 55 5.34 0.99 2.42
N SER A 56 4.99 -0.11 3.09
CA SER A 56 4.79 -1.40 2.45
C SER A 56 3.32 -1.78 2.40
N ALA A 57 2.94 -2.45 1.32
CA ALA A 57 1.66 -3.12 1.20
C ALA A 57 1.90 -4.58 0.80
N ASP A 58 1.56 -5.49 1.69
CA ASP A 58 1.91 -6.92 1.56
C ASP A 58 0.84 -7.69 0.78
N TRP A 59 -0.42 -7.37 1.06
CA TRP A 59 -1.57 -8.04 0.51
C TRP A 59 -2.09 -7.24 -0.67
N ASP A 60 -3.41 -7.12 -0.76
CA ASP A 60 -3.98 -6.49 -1.90
C ASP A 60 -3.82 -4.97 -1.87
N TRP A 61 -3.55 -4.38 -3.04
CA TRP A 61 -3.46 -2.95 -3.25
C TRP A 61 -3.79 -2.63 -4.71
N ARG A 62 -4.15 -1.37 -4.98
CA ARG A 62 -4.37 -0.86 -6.34
C ARG A 62 -4.04 0.62 -6.41
N ILE A 63 -3.60 1.05 -7.58
CA ILE A 63 -3.46 2.46 -7.93
C ILE A 63 -4.55 2.79 -8.95
N GLU A 64 -5.30 3.83 -8.64
CA GLU A 64 -6.40 4.32 -9.46
C GLU A 64 -6.08 5.72 -9.97
N LYS A 65 -6.67 6.06 -11.11
CA LYS A 65 -6.78 7.44 -11.57
C LYS A 65 -8.21 7.67 -12.01
N ASP A 66 -8.85 8.68 -11.42
CA ASP A 66 -10.27 8.93 -11.57
C ASP A 66 -11.10 7.69 -11.16
N LYS A 67 -11.82 7.07 -12.10
CA LYS A 67 -12.66 5.87 -11.88
C LYS A 67 -12.09 4.61 -12.51
N LYS A 68 -10.78 4.57 -12.78
CA LYS A 68 -10.13 3.44 -13.45
C LYS A 68 -9.01 2.87 -12.59
N ILE A 69 -9.01 1.55 -12.46
CA ILE A 69 -7.84 0.83 -11.96
C ILE A 69 -6.73 0.90 -13.02
N LEU A 70 -5.59 1.50 -12.65
CA LEU A 70 -4.40 1.51 -13.49
C LEU A 70 -3.62 0.20 -13.33
N PHE A 71 -3.41 -0.23 -12.08
CA PHE A 71 -2.68 -1.46 -11.73
C PHE A 71 -2.87 -1.84 -10.25
N GLY A 72 -2.54 -3.07 -9.88
CA GLY A 72 -2.69 -3.58 -8.51
C GLY A 72 -2.20 -5.01 -8.32
N SER A 73 -2.39 -5.53 -7.10
CA SER A 73 -1.99 -6.89 -6.70
C SER A 73 -2.74 -8.01 -7.43
N SER A 74 -4.02 -7.79 -7.75
CA SER A 74 -4.97 -8.81 -8.20
C SER A 74 -5.15 -8.87 -9.72
N ASN A 75 -4.34 -8.14 -10.49
CA ASN A 75 -4.38 -8.16 -11.96
C ASN A 75 -2.98 -8.48 -12.50
N SER A 76 -2.92 -9.42 -13.45
CA SER A 76 -1.72 -10.05 -13.99
C SER A 76 -0.84 -9.13 -14.87
N GLY A 77 -0.37 -8.02 -14.30
CA GLY A 77 0.51 -7.02 -14.92
C GLY A 77 -0.16 -5.64 -14.96
N PRO A 78 0.53 -4.55 -14.59
CA PRO A 78 1.91 -4.22 -14.91
C PRO A 78 2.84 -4.12 -13.70
N GLN A 79 4.12 -4.23 -14.02
CA GLN A 79 5.26 -3.84 -13.21
C GLN A 79 5.01 -2.45 -12.56
N ILE A 80 5.31 -2.32 -11.26
CA ILE A 80 5.20 -1.06 -10.49
C ILE A 80 5.91 0.10 -11.20
N ASP A 81 6.96 -0.24 -11.96
CA ASP A 81 7.83 0.63 -12.75
C ASP A 81 7.09 1.54 -13.76
N ARG A 82 5.85 1.22 -14.17
CA ARG A 82 5.08 2.04 -15.12
C ARG A 82 4.14 3.03 -14.46
N GLY A 83 3.97 2.95 -13.15
CA GLY A 83 2.74 3.40 -12.52
C GLY A 83 2.90 4.40 -11.38
N LEU A 84 3.87 4.17 -10.50
CA LEU A 84 4.29 5.15 -9.51
C LEU A 84 5.45 5.94 -10.09
N ASN A 85 5.17 7.16 -10.54
CA ASN A 85 6.23 8.06 -10.98
C ASN A 85 7.07 8.43 -9.75
N GLU A 86 8.31 7.97 -9.71
CA GLU A 86 9.32 8.48 -8.79
C GLU A 86 9.31 10.01 -8.83
N GLY A 87 9.36 10.65 -7.66
CA GLY A 87 9.22 12.08 -7.48
C GLY A 87 7.78 12.58 -7.25
N SER A 88 6.76 11.72 -7.32
CA SER A 88 5.38 12.09 -6.96
C SER A 88 5.30 12.51 -5.49
N LEU A 89 4.74 13.69 -5.22
CA LEU A 89 4.59 14.20 -3.86
C LEU A 89 3.35 13.61 -3.18
N ILE A 90 3.49 13.25 -1.90
CA ILE A 90 2.37 12.83 -1.08
C ILE A 90 1.56 14.06 -0.68
N GLU A 91 0.38 14.23 -1.29
CA GLU A 91 -0.54 15.33 -0.96
C GLU A 91 -1.33 15.05 0.32
N SER A 92 -1.78 13.80 0.51
CA SER A 92 -2.54 13.40 1.70
C SER A 92 -2.40 11.91 1.96
N ILE A 93 -2.58 11.50 3.23
CA ILE A 93 -2.68 10.10 3.64
C ILE A 93 -3.93 9.97 4.51
N SER A 94 -4.82 9.06 4.13
CA SER A 94 -6.02 8.72 4.90
C SER A 94 -6.04 7.23 5.20
N ILE A 95 -6.50 6.87 6.41
CA ILE A 95 -6.79 5.49 6.78
C ILE A 95 -8.30 5.34 6.83
N SER A 96 -8.83 4.49 5.95
CA SER A 96 -10.26 4.16 5.86
C SER A 96 -10.46 2.66 6.04
N GLY A 97 -11.61 2.26 6.60
CA GLY A 97 -11.96 0.85 6.75
C GLY A 97 -13.40 0.66 7.19
N GLU A 98 -14.32 0.50 6.23
CA GLU A 98 -15.73 0.19 6.49
C GLU A 98 -16.24 -0.99 5.64
N VAL A 99 -15.32 -1.81 5.11
CA VAL A 99 -15.72 -2.94 4.28
C VAL A 99 -16.20 -4.09 5.17
N PRO A 100 -17.42 -4.62 5.01
CA PRO A 100 -17.87 -5.77 5.78
C PRO A 100 -17.05 -7.01 5.40
N GLU A 101 -16.44 -7.64 6.39
CA GLU A 101 -15.76 -8.93 6.23
C GLU A 101 -16.75 -10.08 6.51
N LEU A 102 -16.76 -11.10 5.65
CA LEU A 102 -17.40 -12.39 5.92
C LEU A 102 -16.61 -13.10 7.02
N GLU A 103 -17.25 -13.37 8.16
CA GLU A 103 -16.75 -14.29 9.18
C GLU A 103 -17.60 -15.55 9.19
N MET A 104 -16.95 -16.72 9.07
CA MET A 104 -17.58 -18.03 9.23
C MET A 104 -16.90 -18.77 10.39
N ILE A 105 -17.72 -19.30 11.30
CA ILE A 105 -17.26 -20.15 12.41
C ILE A 105 -17.76 -21.56 12.16
N PHE A 106 -16.84 -22.51 12.03
CA PHE A 106 -17.16 -23.92 11.84
C PHE A 106 -17.26 -24.64 13.19
N THR A 107 -17.98 -25.76 13.22
CA THR A 107 -18.01 -26.67 14.36
C THR A 107 -16.59 -27.11 14.72
N GLY A 108 -16.22 -27.03 15.99
CA GLY A 108 -14.83 -27.22 16.42
C GLY A 108 -14.00 -25.93 16.51
N ASN A 109 -14.64 -24.76 16.44
CA ASN A 109 -14.03 -23.44 16.67
C ASN A 109 -12.99 -23.02 15.62
N LEU A 110 -13.07 -23.58 14.41
CA LEU A 110 -12.31 -23.07 13.27
C LEU A 110 -12.98 -21.79 12.74
N ARG A 111 -12.20 -20.81 12.33
CA ARG A 111 -12.70 -19.52 11.83
C ARG A 111 -12.12 -19.22 10.46
N LEU A 112 -12.99 -18.86 9.52
CA LEU A 112 -12.60 -18.24 8.25
C LEU A 112 -13.04 -16.77 8.28
N LYS A 113 -12.13 -15.87 7.95
CA LYS A 113 -12.41 -14.46 7.73
C LYS A 113 -12.05 -14.12 6.30
N SER A 114 -12.96 -13.53 5.55
CA SER A 114 -12.60 -12.87 4.29
C SER A 114 -11.91 -11.57 4.62
N MET A 115 -10.76 -11.30 3.99
CA MET A 115 -10.21 -9.96 3.89
C MET A 115 -10.58 -9.48 2.49
N VAL A 116 -11.56 -8.57 2.39
CA VAL A 116 -12.09 -8.16 1.08
C VAL A 116 -11.12 -7.21 0.36
N MET A 117 -10.89 -7.52 -0.92
CA MET A 117 -10.88 -6.54 -2.00
C MET A 117 -12.13 -6.72 -2.86
N LEU A 118 -12.73 -5.61 -3.29
CA LEU A 118 -13.60 -5.61 -4.48
C LEU A 118 -12.69 -5.71 -5.71
N THR A 119 -12.91 -6.71 -6.57
CA THR A 119 -12.32 -6.77 -7.91
C THR A 119 -13.20 -5.97 -8.88
N GLY A 120 -12.61 -5.02 -9.62
CA GLY A 120 -13.32 -4.15 -10.57
C GLY A 120 -13.35 -2.67 -10.16
N ASP A 121 -13.77 -1.79 -11.07
CA ASP A 121 -13.93 -0.35 -10.80
C ASP A 121 -15.01 -0.13 -9.70
N PRO A 122 -14.88 0.89 -8.84
CA PRO A 122 -15.90 1.19 -7.84
C PRO A 122 -17.25 1.53 -8.51
N GLU A 123 -18.23 0.64 -8.34
CA GLU A 123 -19.62 0.94 -8.66
C GLU A 123 -20.13 1.95 -7.62
N CYS A 124 -20.48 3.16 -8.06
CA CYS A 124 -20.95 4.22 -7.17
C CYS A 124 -22.23 3.77 -6.44
N GLY A 125 -22.20 3.80 -5.11
CA GLY A 125 -23.38 3.90 -4.24
C GLY A 125 -23.53 5.32 -3.73
#